data_AF-A0A964YL24-F1
#
_entry.id   AF-A0A964YL24-F1
#
_cell.length_a   1.000
_cell.length_b   1.000
_cell.length_c   1.000
_cell.angle_alpha   90.00
_cell.angle_beta   90.00
_cell.angle_gamma   90.00
#
_symmetry.space_group_name_H-M   'P 1'
#
loop_
_entity.id
_entity.type
_entity.pdbx_description
1 polymer ?
#
loop_
_entity_poly.entity_id
_entity_poly.type
_entity_poly.pdbx_seq_one_letter_code
_entity_poly.pdbx_strand_id
1 'polypeptide(L)'
;MAGSNALLPFTAMSAMIYFLGYFDTAKEAQRVPSQLEHLQSALLNLEPTPKEPLEASPHDHSIAMVQTHSAQREVEVLHDQILAWLDSEAEIDDAKRLKPSDIMVMVPDMETFAPHIHAVFGRFANQDPRHLPYSVADTTPRTEPIVQALDMLLQLPQLRITRVEWQSLFEVDA
;
A
#
# COMPACT_ATOMS: atom_id res chain seq x y z
N MET A 1 -7.62 27.27 38.93
CA MET A 1 -7.29 27.55 37.51
C MET A 1 -6.28 26.48 37.10
N ALA A 2 -6.65 25.25 36.74
CA ALA A 2 -7.49 24.78 35.63
C ALA A 2 -6.83 25.02 34.25
N GLY A 3 -6.56 23.92 33.52
CA GLY A 3 -6.10 23.85 32.13
C GLY A 3 -4.66 23.36 32.00
N SER A 4 -4.34 22.07 32.15
CA SER A 4 -4.56 20.99 31.18
C SER A 4 -4.04 21.31 29.78
N ASN A 5 -2.93 20.67 29.36
CA ASN A 5 -2.96 20.01 28.07
C ASN A 5 -2.03 18.80 28.05
N ALA A 6 -2.62 17.65 27.76
CA ALA A 6 -2.02 16.35 27.71
C ALA A 6 -0.99 16.26 26.57
N LEU A 7 0.17 15.68 26.89
CA LEU A 7 1.01 15.03 25.90
C LEU A 7 0.22 13.83 25.35
N LEU A 8 -0.39 14.00 24.19
CA LEU A 8 -0.96 12.89 23.44
C LEU A 8 0.19 12.06 22.82
N PRO A 9 0.10 10.72 22.83
CA PRO A 9 1.08 9.86 22.20
C PRO A 9 1.03 10.02 20.68
N PHE A 10 2.21 10.16 20.07
CA PHE A 10 2.44 10.21 18.64
C PHE A 10 2.23 8.80 18.07
N THR A 11 1.00 8.46 17.69
CA THR A 11 0.64 7.14 17.13
C THR A 11 0.57 7.21 15.60
N ALA A 12 1.38 6.36 14.98
CA ALA A 12 1.32 5.85 13.60
C ALA A 12 1.41 6.88 12.47
N MET A 13 2.65 7.25 12.14
CA MET A 13 3.01 7.81 10.84
C MET A 13 3.19 6.62 9.87
N SER A 14 2.13 6.28 9.12
CA SER A 14 2.22 5.29 8.04
C SER A 14 2.97 5.94 6.88
N ALA A 15 4.24 5.57 6.70
CA ALA A 15 5.06 5.96 5.57
C ALA A 15 4.97 4.86 4.52
N MET A 16 4.26 5.13 3.43
CA MET A 16 4.18 4.26 2.27
C MET A 16 5.43 4.48 1.41
N ILE A 17 6.40 3.57 1.48
CA ILE A 17 7.66 3.64 0.74
C ILE A 17 7.59 2.66 -0.44
N TYR A 18 7.63 3.19 -1.66
CA TYR A 18 7.82 2.41 -2.88
C TYR A 18 9.31 2.20 -3.14
N PHE A 19 9.72 0.96 -3.39
CA PHE A 19 11.10 0.64 -3.77
C PHE A 19 11.10 -0.06 -5.14
N LEU A 20 11.47 0.67 -6.19
CA LEU A 20 11.92 0.08 -7.45
C LEU A 20 13.45 0.21 -7.51
N GLY A 21 14.12 -0.93 -7.48
CA GLY A 21 15.58 -1.01 -7.53
C GLY A 21 16.10 -0.78 -8.94
N TYR A 22 17.02 0.17 -9.12
CA TYR A 22 17.83 0.29 -10.34
C TYR A 22 19.13 1.02 -10.01
N PHE A 23 20.18 0.26 -9.72
CA PHE A 23 21.40 0.80 -9.10
C PHE A 23 22.55 1.13 -10.06
N ASP A 24 22.43 0.92 -11.38
CA ASP A 24 23.56 1.17 -12.30
C ASP A 24 23.21 1.92 -13.60
N THR A 25 21.96 2.40 -13.77
CA THR A 25 21.56 3.04 -15.04
C THR A 25 21.97 4.49 -15.18
N ALA A 26 22.15 5.26 -14.11
CA ALA A 26 22.35 6.71 -14.24
C ALA A 26 23.66 7.09 -14.93
N LYS A 27 24.76 6.46 -14.52
CA LYS A 27 26.10 6.74 -15.05
C LYS A 27 26.25 6.22 -16.49
N GLU A 28 25.70 5.05 -16.79
CA GLU A 28 25.71 4.50 -18.16
C GLU A 28 24.83 5.32 -19.12
N ALA A 29 23.73 5.89 -18.63
CA ALA A 29 22.80 6.69 -19.43
C ALA A 29 23.14 8.19 -19.50
N GLN A 30 24.30 8.63 -18.99
CA GLN A 30 24.71 10.04 -18.94
C GLN A 30 23.66 10.99 -18.34
N ARG A 31 22.88 10.51 -17.36
CA ARG A 31 21.84 11.31 -16.69
C ARG A 31 22.26 11.68 -15.28
N VAL A 32 21.64 12.75 -14.78
CA VAL A 32 21.74 13.08 -13.35
C VAL A 32 21.06 11.96 -12.55
N PRO A 33 21.73 11.37 -11.54
CA PRO A 33 21.13 10.37 -10.66
C PRO A 33 19.98 10.97 -9.85
N SER A 34 18.97 10.15 -9.61
CA SER A 34 17.82 10.49 -8.76
C SER A 34 18.18 10.45 -7.27
N GLN A 35 17.34 11.05 -6.43
CA GLN A 35 17.43 11.00 -4.97
C GLN A 35 17.45 9.56 -4.46
N LEU A 36 16.60 8.70 -5.02
CA LEU A 36 16.57 7.28 -4.66
C LEU A 36 17.92 6.64 -4.94
N GLU A 37 18.49 6.83 -6.13
CA GLU A 37 19.79 6.26 -6.51
C GLU A 37 20.94 6.79 -5.66
N HIS A 38 20.90 8.06 -5.29
CA HIS A 38 21.87 8.63 -4.35
C HIS A 38 21.79 7.96 -2.98
N LEU A 39 20.58 7.82 -2.43
CA LEU A 39 20.37 7.18 -1.12
C LEU A 39 20.82 5.72 -1.15
N GLN A 40 20.40 5.01 -2.19
CA GLN A 40 20.77 3.67 -2.54
C GLN A 40 22.30 3.51 -2.58
N SER A 41 23.00 4.34 -3.36
CA SER A 41 24.46 4.30 -3.49
C SER A 41 25.18 4.61 -2.18
N ALA A 42 24.69 5.59 -1.42
CA ALA A 42 25.24 5.94 -0.11
C ALA A 42 25.11 4.78 0.88
N LEU A 43 23.96 4.08 0.91
CA LEU A 43 23.76 2.89 1.74
C LEU A 43 24.69 1.73 1.33
N LEU A 44 24.84 1.49 0.03
CA LEU A 44 25.71 0.44 -0.51
C LEU A 44 27.19 0.68 -0.19
N ASN A 45 27.64 1.93 -0.35
CA ASN A 45 29.04 2.33 -0.11
C ASN A 45 29.33 2.70 1.35
N LEU A 46 28.32 2.60 2.23
CA LEU A 46 28.38 2.98 3.65
C LEU A 46 28.88 4.43 3.84
N GLU A 47 28.43 5.33 2.98
CA GLU A 47 28.76 6.75 3.06
C GLU A 47 28.02 7.40 4.24
N PRO A 48 28.68 8.30 4.99
CA PRO A 48 28.01 9.03 6.06
C PRO A 48 26.96 9.99 5.50
N THR A 49 25.91 10.25 6.28
CA THR A 49 24.89 11.26 5.91
C THR A 49 25.57 12.58 5.58
N PRO A 50 25.28 13.18 4.40
CA PRO A 50 25.89 14.43 4.01
C PRO A 50 25.50 15.53 5.00
N LYS A 51 26.46 16.40 5.33
CA LYS A 51 26.25 17.51 6.29
C LYS A 51 25.35 18.61 5.71
N GLU A 52 25.34 18.73 4.40
CA GLU A 52 24.52 19.68 3.65
C GLU A 52 23.52 18.90 2.78
N PRO A 53 22.29 19.40 2.61
CA PRO A 53 21.31 18.78 1.73
C PRO A 53 21.86 18.69 0.30
N LEU A 54 21.71 17.52 -0.32
CA LEU A 54 22.00 17.36 -1.74
C LEU A 54 20.96 18.15 -2.56
N GLU A 55 21.40 18.86 -3.59
CA GLU A 55 20.49 19.50 -4.53
C GLU A 55 19.75 18.42 -5.34
N ALA A 56 18.43 18.41 -5.21
CA ALA A 56 17.57 17.51 -5.97
C ALA A 56 16.94 18.24 -7.17
N SER A 57 16.78 17.52 -8.27
CA SER A 57 16.00 18.03 -9.40
C SER A 57 14.53 18.23 -8.98
N PRO A 58 13.89 19.35 -9.35
CA PRO A 58 12.46 19.56 -9.06
C PRO A 58 11.52 18.60 -9.79
N HIS A 59 12.02 17.86 -10.78
CA HIS A 59 11.28 16.83 -11.52
C HIS A 59 11.58 15.40 -11.00
N ASP A 60 12.33 15.28 -9.91
CA ASP A 60 12.65 13.99 -9.31
C ASP A 60 11.56 13.56 -8.34
N HIS A 61 10.81 12.55 -8.75
CA HIS A 61 9.74 11.94 -7.97
C HIS A 61 10.08 10.52 -7.49
N SER A 62 11.37 10.15 -7.49
CA SER A 62 11.83 8.83 -7.07
C SER A 62 11.56 8.52 -5.59
N ILE A 63 11.51 9.55 -4.74
CA ILE A 63 11.07 9.47 -3.35
C ILE A 63 10.06 10.60 -3.13
N ALA A 64 8.86 10.23 -2.71
CA ALA A 64 7.81 11.18 -2.38
C ALA A 64 7.22 10.87 -1.01
N MET A 65 6.91 11.92 -0.26
CA MET A 65 6.14 11.82 0.98
C MET A 65 4.78 12.45 0.74
N VAL A 66 3.72 11.67 0.96
CA VAL A 66 2.33 12.11 0.75
C VAL A 66 1.61 12.03 2.08
N GLN A 67 0.99 13.12 2.50
CA GLN A 67 0.17 13.18 3.70
C GLN A 67 -1.31 13.21 3.31
N THR A 68 -2.10 12.34 3.94
CA THR A 68 -3.56 12.31 3.78
C THR A 68 -4.24 12.29 5.16
N HIS A 69 -5.58 12.36 5.18
CA HIS A 69 -6.36 12.50 6.42
C HIS A 69 -7.10 11.23 6.85
N SER A 70 -7.06 10.15 6.06
CA SER A 70 -7.70 8.87 6.39
C SER A 70 -7.15 7.75 5.49
N ALA A 71 -7.26 6.49 5.96
CA ALA A 71 -6.88 5.31 5.17
C ALA A 71 -7.62 5.27 3.82
N GLN A 72 -8.91 5.62 3.80
CA GLN A 72 -9.69 5.74 2.57
C GLN A 72 -9.04 6.72 1.58
N ARG A 73 -8.69 7.93 2.04
CA ARG A 73 -8.10 8.95 1.17
C ARG A 73 -6.68 8.58 0.75
N GLU A 74 -5.93 7.90 1.61
CA GLU A 74 -4.61 7.37 1.29
C GLU A 74 -4.68 6.40 0.11
N VAL A 75 -5.61 5.45 0.15
CA VAL A 75 -5.82 4.47 -0.93
C VAL A 75 -6.32 5.13 -2.21
N GLU A 76 -7.21 6.13 -2.12
CA GLU A 76 -7.66 6.91 -3.29
C GLU A 76 -6.51 7.66 -3.96
N VAL A 77 -5.70 8.39 -3.18
CA VAL A 77 -4.56 9.13 -3.71
C VAL A 77 -3.53 8.18 -4.31
N LEU A 78 -3.32 7.03 -3.67
CA LEU A 78 -2.47 5.99 -4.22
C LEU A 78 -2.95 5.49 -5.59
N HIS A 79 -4.24 5.16 -5.68
CA HIS A 79 -4.84 4.69 -6.92
C HIS A 79 -4.63 5.69 -8.05
N ASP A 80 -4.93 6.96 -7.81
CA ASP A 80 -4.78 8.03 -8.80
C ASP A 80 -3.30 8.24 -9.19
N GLN A 81 -2.39 8.11 -8.23
CA GLN A 81 -0.95 8.23 -8.47
C GLN A 81 -0.38 7.09 -9.32
N ILE A 82 -0.80 5.85 -9.06
CA ILE A 82 -0.41 4.69 -9.88
C ILE A 82 -0.91 4.87 -11.31
N LEU A 83 -2.17 5.29 -11.47
CA LEU A 83 -2.73 5.52 -12.79
C LEU A 83 -1.95 6.60 -13.56
N ALA A 84 -1.62 7.71 -12.88
CA ALA A 84 -0.81 8.77 -13.49
C ALA A 84 0.58 8.29 -13.93
N TRP A 85 1.24 7.41 -13.17
CA TRP A 85 2.53 6.83 -13.55
C TRP A 85 2.41 5.88 -14.76
N LEU A 86 1.36 5.06 -14.81
CA LEU A 86 1.13 4.17 -15.93
C LEU A 86 0.79 4.96 -17.21
N ASP A 87 0.03 6.05 -17.09
CA ASP A 87 -0.31 6.93 -18.21
C ASP A 87 0.92 7.70 -18.72
N SER A 88 1.79 8.20 -17.84
CA SER A 88 2.99 8.95 -18.26
C SER A 88 4.01 8.07 -19.00
N GLU A 89 4.08 6.79 -18.65
CA GLU A 89 5.01 5.82 -19.25
C GLU A 89 4.39 5.07 -20.45
N ALA A 90 3.12 5.34 -20.77
CA ALA A 90 2.40 4.69 -21.88
C ALA A 90 3.06 4.96 -23.24
N GLU A 91 3.75 6.10 -23.41
CA GLU A 91 4.42 6.48 -24.68
C GLU A 91 5.82 5.87 -24.86
N ILE A 92 6.34 5.16 -23.85
CA ILE A 92 7.67 4.54 -23.90
C ILE A 92 7.58 3.14 -24.52
N ASP A 93 8.67 2.71 -25.17
CA ASP A 93 8.86 1.38 -25.75
C ASP A 93 8.36 0.25 -24.82
N ASP A 94 7.71 -0.77 -25.37
CA ASP A 94 6.98 -1.81 -24.63
C ASP A 94 7.89 -2.58 -23.65
N ALA A 95 9.20 -2.63 -23.91
CA ALA A 95 10.18 -3.26 -23.05
C ALA A 95 10.52 -2.45 -21.78
N LYS A 96 10.20 -1.16 -21.75
CA LYS A 96 10.57 -0.22 -20.67
C LYS A 96 9.37 0.41 -19.98
N ARG A 97 8.16 0.16 -20.46
CA ARG A 97 6.91 0.62 -19.84
C ARG A 97 6.69 -0.03 -18.47
N LEU A 98 6.36 0.79 -17.47
CA LEU A 98 5.93 0.34 -16.16
C LEU A 98 4.67 -0.52 -16.25
N LYS A 99 4.69 -1.72 -15.68
CA LYS A 99 3.51 -2.60 -15.61
C LYS A 99 2.94 -2.61 -14.20
N PRO A 100 1.63 -2.87 -14.02
CA PRO A 100 1.06 -3.06 -12.69
C PRO A 100 1.78 -4.13 -11.85
N SER A 101 2.36 -5.15 -12.49
CA SER A 101 3.16 -6.20 -11.83
C SER A 101 4.48 -5.72 -11.22
N ASP A 102 4.96 -4.55 -11.64
CA ASP A 102 6.22 -3.98 -11.15
C ASP A 102 6.00 -3.10 -9.90
N ILE A 103 4.74 -2.95 -9.46
CA ILE A 103 4.33 -2.09 -8.35
C ILE A 103 3.99 -2.97 -7.15
N MET A 104 4.65 -2.72 -6.01
CA MET A 104 4.35 -3.35 -4.73
C MET A 104 3.90 -2.30 -3.72
N VAL A 105 2.74 -2.53 -3.12
CA VAL A 105 2.18 -1.70 -2.04
C VAL A 105 2.34 -2.46 -0.73
N MET A 106 3.02 -1.85 0.24
CA MET A 106 3.14 -2.39 1.59
C MET A 106 2.31 -1.54 2.56
N VAL A 107 1.47 -2.20 3.36
CA VAL A 107 0.64 -1.56 4.38
C VAL A 107 1.03 -2.07 5.77
N PRO A 108 0.91 -1.25 6.84
CA PRO A 108 1.32 -1.64 8.18
C PRO A 108 0.40 -2.70 8.81
N ASP A 109 -0.88 -2.73 8.43
CA ASP A 109 -1.88 -3.69 8.87
C ASP A 109 -2.88 -3.95 7.73
N MET A 110 -2.94 -5.20 7.28
CA MET A 110 -3.81 -5.60 6.19
C MET A 110 -5.29 -5.63 6.61
N GLU A 111 -5.62 -5.99 7.85
CA GLU A 111 -7.01 -6.11 8.30
C GLU A 111 -7.72 -4.76 8.27
N THR A 112 -7.01 -3.70 8.63
CA THR A 112 -7.52 -2.32 8.57
C THR A 112 -7.65 -1.80 7.13
N PHE A 113 -6.67 -2.08 6.25
CA PHE A 113 -6.62 -1.48 4.92
C PHE A 113 -7.38 -2.26 3.84
N ALA A 114 -7.56 -3.57 3.98
CA ALA A 114 -8.18 -4.41 2.95
C ALA A 114 -9.57 -3.89 2.50
N PRO A 115 -10.51 -3.52 3.40
CA PRO A 115 -11.82 -3.01 2.98
C PRO A 115 -11.71 -1.73 2.13
N HIS A 116 -10.77 -0.85 2.47
CA HIS A 116 -10.52 0.39 1.73
C HIS A 116 -9.90 0.12 0.35
N ILE A 117 -8.96 -0.82 0.27
CA ILE A 117 -8.36 -1.27 -1.00
C ILE A 117 -9.46 -1.84 -1.91
N HIS A 118 -10.30 -2.76 -1.41
CA HIS A 118 -11.39 -3.33 -2.20
C HIS A 118 -12.42 -2.28 -2.63
N ALA A 119 -12.74 -1.31 -1.77
CA ALA A 119 -13.69 -0.25 -2.11
C ALA A 119 -13.17 0.69 -3.21
N VAL A 120 -11.87 0.97 -3.26
CA VAL A 120 -11.28 1.90 -4.23
C VAL A 120 -10.91 1.22 -5.54
N PHE A 121 -10.26 0.05 -5.48
CA PHE A 121 -9.80 -0.67 -6.67
C PHE A 121 -10.91 -1.54 -7.30
N GLY A 122 -11.82 -2.08 -6.48
CA GLY A 122 -12.89 -2.96 -6.93
C GLY A 122 -14.12 -2.25 -7.51
N ARG A 123 -14.21 -0.91 -7.43
CA ARG A 123 -15.37 -0.15 -7.92
C ARG A 123 -15.43 0.01 -9.43
N PHE A 124 -14.34 -0.25 -10.14
CA PHE A 124 -14.24 -0.06 -11.59
C PHE A 124 -14.37 -1.40 -12.32
N ALA A 125 -15.28 -1.46 -13.30
CA ALA A 125 -15.43 -2.62 -14.15
C ALA A 125 -14.20 -2.82 -15.05
N ASN A 126 -13.90 -4.06 -15.44
CA ASN A 126 -12.72 -4.43 -16.24
C ASN A 126 -12.54 -3.68 -17.58
N GLN A 127 -13.57 -2.97 -18.06
CA GLN A 127 -13.54 -2.18 -19.29
C GLN A 127 -13.34 -0.67 -19.05
N ASP A 128 -13.31 -0.21 -17.78
CA ASP A 128 -13.03 1.18 -17.44
C ASP A 128 -11.51 1.42 -17.52
N PRO A 129 -11.03 2.50 -18.16
CA PRO A 129 -9.60 2.85 -18.20
C PRO A 129 -8.94 2.98 -16.82
N ARG A 130 -9.74 3.25 -15.78
CA ARG A 130 -9.27 3.37 -14.39
C ARG A 130 -9.20 2.03 -13.66
N HIS A 131 -9.55 0.94 -14.32
CA HIS A 131 -9.44 -0.39 -13.72
C HIS A 131 -7.97 -0.81 -13.64
N LEU A 132 -7.48 -1.01 -12.43
CA LEU A 132 -6.14 -1.51 -12.16
C LEU A 132 -6.24 -2.94 -11.60
N PRO A 133 -5.63 -3.95 -12.26
CA PRO A 133 -5.57 -5.28 -11.70
C PRO A 133 -4.69 -5.30 -10.46
N TYR A 134 -5.18 -5.88 -9.37
CA TYR A 134 -4.47 -5.97 -8.10
C TYR A 134 -4.69 -7.33 -7.44
N SER A 135 -3.75 -7.71 -6.59
CA SER A 135 -3.86 -8.87 -5.72
C SER A 135 -3.44 -8.47 -4.32
N VAL A 136 -4.22 -8.86 -3.32
CA VAL A 136 -3.90 -8.62 -1.91
C VAL A 136 -3.21 -9.88 -1.38
N ALA A 137 -1.99 -9.71 -0.85
CA ALA A 137 -1.28 -10.77 -0.14
C ALA A 137 -1.55 -10.66 1.37
N ASP A 138 -1.38 -11.74 2.11
CA ASP A 138 -1.49 -11.78 3.59
C ASP A 138 -2.91 -11.54 4.16
N THR A 139 -3.95 -11.90 3.42
CA THR A 139 -5.30 -12.01 3.99
C THR A 139 -5.31 -13.17 4.98
N THR A 140 -5.53 -12.89 6.26
CA THR A 140 -5.66 -13.94 7.26
C THR A 140 -6.89 -14.80 6.93
N PRO A 141 -6.78 -16.13 6.77
CA PRO A 141 -7.94 -16.97 6.47
C PRO A 141 -8.99 -16.98 7.59
N ARG A 142 -8.71 -16.35 8.75
CA ARG A 142 -9.70 -16.10 9.81
C ARG A 142 -10.87 -15.22 9.37
N THR A 143 -10.73 -14.42 8.31
CA THR A 143 -11.83 -13.63 7.78
C THR A 143 -12.76 -14.43 6.86
N GLU A 144 -12.34 -15.62 6.43
CA GLU A 144 -13.18 -16.48 5.59
C GLU A 144 -14.42 -16.96 6.37
N PRO A 145 -15.63 -16.76 5.83
CA PRO A 145 -16.88 -17.16 6.51
C PRO A 145 -16.87 -18.62 6.98
N ILE A 146 -16.27 -19.52 6.20
CA ILE A 146 -16.19 -20.95 6.55
C ILE A 146 -15.25 -21.23 7.73
N VAL A 147 -14.17 -20.45 7.86
CA VAL A 147 -13.22 -20.58 8.98
C VAL A 147 -13.86 -20.03 10.25
N GLN A 148 -14.63 -18.95 10.16
CA GLN A 148 -15.40 -18.40 11.29
C GLN A 148 -16.50 -19.37 11.74
N ALA A 149 -17.23 -19.97 10.79
CA ALA A 149 -18.22 -20.98 11.07
C ALA A 149 -17.61 -22.20 11.78
N LEU A 150 -16.43 -22.65 11.32
CA LEU A 150 -15.69 -23.74 11.94
C LEU A 150 -15.25 -23.40 13.38
N ASP A 151 -14.72 -22.19 13.61
CA ASP A 151 -14.30 -21.76 14.96
C ASP A 151 -15.50 -21.72 15.92
N MET A 152 -16.67 -21.25 15.45
CA MET A 152 -17.91 -21.28 16.22
C MET A 152 -18.38 -22.72 16.51
N LEU A 153 -18.26 -23.64 15.54
CA LEU A 153 -18.58 -25.06 15.73
C LEU A 153 -17.68 -25.71 16.79
N LEU A 154 -16.39 -25.38 16.81
CA LEU A 154 -15.43 -25.90 17.79
C LEU A 154 -15.74 -25.40 19.22
N GLN A 155 -16.30 -24.20 19.35
CA GLN A 155 -16.67 -23.60 20.63
C GLN A 155 -18.10 -23.91 21.10
N LEU A 156 -18.89 -24.64 20.31
CA LEU A 156 -20.28 -25.02 20.64
C LEU A 156 -20.52 -25.55 22.06
N PRO A 157 -19.65 -26.41 22.64
CA PRO A 157 -19.90 -26.96 23.98
C PRO A 157 -19.93 -25.89 25.08
N GLN A 158 -19.34 -24.72 24.82
CA GLN A 158 -19.16 -23.63 25.78
C GLN A 158 -20.07 -22.43 25.47
N LEU A 159 -20.62 -22.38 24.25
CA LEU A 159 -21.46 -21.29 23.76
C LEU A 159 -22.94 -21.53 24.09
N ARG A 160 -23.62 -20.48 24.55
CA ARG A 160 -25.08 -20.43 24.55
C ARG A 160 -25.54 -19.82 23.24
N ILE A 161 -25.77 -20.68 22.25
CA ILE A 161 -26.17 -20.26 20.93
C ILE A 161 -27.69 -19.97 20.87
N THR A 162 -28.06 -18.86 20.25
CA THR A 162 -29.44 -18.53 19.92
C THR A 162 -29.86 -19.24 18.63
N ARG A 163 -31.17 -19.33 18.39
CA ARG A 163 -31.69 -19.94 17.16
C ARG A 163 -31.23 -19.20 15.90
N VAL A 164 -31.00 -17.89 15.97
CA VAL A 164 -30.56 -17.07 14.83
C VAL A 164 -29.11 -17.39 14.47
N GLU A 165 -28.22 -17.45 15.47
CA GLU A 165 -26.80 -17.81 15.28
C GLU A 165 -26.61 -19.25 14.78
N TRP A 166 -27.51 -20.16 15.18
CA TRP A 166 -27.52 -21.52 14.63
C TRP A 166 -27.93 -21.54 13.16
N GLN A 167 -28.86 -20.68 12.77
CA GLN A 167 -29.37 -20.64 11.40
C GLN A 167 -28.35 -20.00 10.45
N SER A 168 -27.60 -18.99 10.91
CA SER A 168 -26.55 -18.33 10.12
C SER A 168 -25.39 -19.25 9.73
N LEU A 169 -25.16 -20.36 10.45
CA LEU A 169 -24.17 -21.38 10.05
C LEU A 169 -24.49 -22.05 8.71
N PHE A 170 -25.77 -22.12 8.35
CA PHE A 170 -26.23 -22.78 7.11
C PHE A 170 -26.36 -21.80 5.94
N GLU A 171 -26.13 -20.50 6.17
CA GLU A 171 -26.18 -19.44 5.17
C GLU A 171 -24.78 -19.12 4.61
N VAL A 172 -23.74 -19.79 5.11
CA VAL A 172 -22.38 -19.64 4.60
C VAL A 172 -22.23 -20.46 3.31
N ASP A 173 -22.06 -19.76 2.18
CA ASP A 173 -21.75 -20.39 0.89
C ASP A 173 -20.37 -21.07 0.94
N ALA A 174 -20.29 -22.27 0.36
CA ALA A 174 -19.10 -23.14 0.34
C ALA A 174 -18.13 -22.80 -0.79
#